data_AF-A0A426ZWS4-F1
#
_entry.id   AF-A0A426ZWS4-F1
#
_cell.length_a   1.000
_cell.length_b   1.000
_cell.length_c   1.000
_cell.angle_alpha   90.00
_cell.angle_beta   90.00
_cell.angle_gamma   90.00
#
_symmetry.space_group_name_H-M   'P 1'
#
loop_
_entity.id
_entity.type
_entity.pdbx_description
1 polymer ?
#
loop_
_entity_poly.entity_id
_entity_poly.type
_entity_poly.pdbx_seq_one_letter_code
_entity_poly.pdbx_strand_id
1 'polypeptide(L)'
;MGRLQDSNAVLSHFNEYSERCYAELSGDFTRNVRLLKSMKSDLDHIFAKLRSMKAKLIATYPDAFPDGSTVNMIDQRPDLETPLP
;
A
#
# COMPACT_ATOMS: atom_id res chain seq x y z
N MET A 1 -2.00 -48.27 -21.11
CA MET A 1 -1.29 -46.98 -21.29
C MET A 1 -2.21 -45.74 -21.31
N GLY A 2 -3.51 -45.84 -21.66
CA GLY A 2 -4.40 -44.67 -21.78
C GLY A 2 -4.53 -43.78 -20.54
N ARG A 3 -4.71 -44.35 -19.34
CA ARG A 3 -4.92 -43.56 -18.10
C ARG A 3 -3.78 -42.60 -17.74
N LEU A 4 -2.53 -42.96 -18.08
CA LEU A 4 -1.37 -42.09 -17.86
C LEU A 4 -1.30 -40.98 -18.90
N GLN A 5 -1.71 -41.27 -20.14
CA GLN A 5 -1.82 -40.27 -21.20
C GLN A 5 -2.92 -39.26 -20.89
N ASP A 6 -4.06 -39.72 -20.37
CA ASP A 6 -5.16 -38.86 -19.91
C ASP A 6 -4.72 -37.95 -18.76
N SER A 7 -3.98 -38.48 -17.79
CA SER A 7 -3.43 -37.68 -16.67
C SER A 7 -2.44 -36.62 -17.17
N ASN A 8 -1.56 -36.97 -18.11
CA ASN A 8 -0.64 -36.00 -18.71
C ASN A 8 -1.37 -34.91 -19.48
N ALA A 9 -2.45 -35.23 -20.19
CA ALA A 9 -3.24 -34.24 -20.91
C ALA A 9 -3.88 -33.21 -19.94
N VAL A 10 -4.42 -33.68 -18.81
CA VAL A 10 -4.98 -32.82 -17.77
C VAL A 10 -3.92 -31.91 -17.15
N LEU A 11 -2.74 -32.45 -16.83
CA LEU A 11 -1.63 -31.66 -16.27
C LEU A 11 -1.12 -30.59 -17.25
N SER A 12 -1.00 -30.93 -18.55
CA SER A 12 -0.62 -29.95 -19.57
C SER A 12 -1.63 -28.81 -19.67
N HIS A 13 -2.93 -29.14 -19.68
CA HIS A 13 -3.99 -28.11 -19.71
C HIS A 13 -3.98 -27.25 -18.45
N PHE A 14 -3.78 -27.85 -17.27
CA PHE A 14 -3.65 -27.10 -16.02
C PHE A 14 -2.44 -26.17 -16.05
N ASN A 15 -1.28 -26.64 -16.51
CA ASN A 15 -0.08 -25.84 -16.62
C ASN A 15 -0.29 -24.63 -17.56
N GLU A 16 -0.84 -24.88 -18.74
CA GLU A 16 -1.12 -23.82 -19.72
C GLU A 16 -2.13 -22.79 -19.19
N TYR A 17 -3.19 -23.25 -18.50
CA TYR A 17 -4.13 -22.35 -17.83
C TYR A 17 -3.45 -21.53 -16.73
N SER A 18 -2.65 -22.18 -15.88
CA SER A 18 -1.94 -21.52 -14.78
C SER A 18 -0.94 -20.48 -15.28
N GLU A 19 -0.26 -20.75 -16.39
CA GLU A 19 0.67 -19.82 -17.04
C GLU A 19 -0.07 -18.60 -17.58
N ARG A 20 -1.22 -18.80 -18.23
CA ARG A 20 -2.06 -17.71 -18.73
C ARG A 20 -2.58 -16.83 -17.60
N CYS A 21 -3.11 -17.43 -16.53
CA CYS A 21 -3.54 -16.68 -15.35
C CYS A 21 -2.39 -15.90 -14.71
N TYR A 22 -1.20 -16.50 -14.60
CA TYR A 22 -0.03 -15.80 -14.09
C TYR A 22 0.38 -14.62 -14.97
N ALA A 23 0.42 -14.81 -16.29
CA ALA A 23 0.77 -13.75 -17.23
C ALA A 23 -0.22 -12.56 -17.16
N GLU A 24 -1.51 -12.84 -16.99
CA GLU A 24 -2.54 -11.83 -16.82
C GLU A 24 -2.37 -11.04 -15.51
N LEU A 25 -2.16 -11.73 -14.39
CA LEU A 25 -2.16 -11.10 -13.06
C LEU A 25 -0.80 -10.46 -12.67
N SER A 26 0.32 -11.05 -13.11
CA SER A 26 1.67 -10.64 -12.69
C SER A 26 2.01 -9.19 -13.08
N GLY A 27 1.53 -8.74 -14.25
CA GLY A 27 1.68 -7.36 -14.70
C GLY A 27 0.96 -6.37 -13.78
N ASP A 28 -0.27 -6.69 -13.39
CA ASP A 28 -1.10 -5.85 -12.52
C ASP A 28 -0.50 -5.76 -11.11
N PHE A 29 -0.09 -6.89 -10.54
CA PHE A 29 0.64 -6.90 -9.27
C PHE A 29 1.90 -6.04 -9.32
N THR A 30 2.70 -6.17 -10.39
CA THR A 30 3.92 -5.37 -10.55
C THR A 30 3.61 -3.86 -10.59
N ARG A 31 2.57 -3.46 -11.32
CA ARG A 31 2.13 -2.05 -11.38
C ARG A 31 1.62 -1.56 -10.03
N ASN A 32 0.77 -2.34 -9.36
CA ASN A 32 0.21 -1.99 -8.05
C ASN A 32 1.30 -1.85 -6.98
N VAL A 33 2.24 -2.80 -6.90
CA VAL A 33 3.37 -2.73 -5.97
C VAL A 33 4.24 -1.49 -6.25
N ARG A 34 4.46 -1.15 -7.51
CA ARG A 34 5.21 0.07 -7.89
C ARG A 34 4.47 1.34 -7.43
N LEU A 35 3.16 1.39 -7.64
CA LEU A 35 2.32 2.52 -7.20
C LEU A 35 2.38 2.68 -5.67
N LEU A 36 2.20 1.58 -4.92
CA LEU A 36 2.28 1.59 -3.46
C LEU A 36 3.64 2.10 -2.95
N LYS A 37 4.74 1.70 -3.61
CA LYS A 37 6.08 2.22 -3.29
C LYS A 37 6.19 3.73 -3.55
N SER A 38 5.61 4.23 -4.64
CA SER A 38 5.57 5.66 -4.94
C SER A 38 4.79 6.42 -3.87
N MET A 39 3.57 5.96 -3.57
CA MET A 39 2.71 6.58 -2.55
C MET A 39 3.40 6.62 -1.18
N LYS A 40 4.11 5.55 -0.80
CA LYS A 40 4.91 5.53 0.42
C LYS A 40 5.98 6.64 0.40
N SER A 41 6.73 6.76 -0.70
CA SER A 41 7.76 7.79 -0.84
C SER A 41 7.17 9.21 -0.72
N ASP A 42 6.00 9.43 -1.33
CA ASP A 42 5.31 10.72 -1.26
C ASP A 42 4.88 11.04 0.19
N LEU A 43 4.34 10.05 0.91
CA LEU A 43 3.99 10.19 2.32
C LEU A 43 5.23 10.48 3.19
N ASP A 44 6.32 9.75 2.98
CA ASP A 44 7.58 9.99 3.69
C ASP A 44 8.06 11.44 3.49
N HIS A 45 7.98 11.95 2.25
CA HIS A 45 8.33 13.33 1.93
C HIS A 45 7.40 14.34 2.61
N ILE A 46 6.07 14.15 2.54
CA ILE A 46 5.08 15.02 3.18
C ILE A 46 5.33 15.09 4.69
N PHE A 47 5.50 13.95 5.35
CA PHE A 47 5.74 13.92 6.79
C PHE A 47 7.09 14.55 7.17
N ALA A 48 8.14 14.33 6.38
CA ALA A 48 9.44 14.98 6.60
C ALA A 48 9.32 16.51 6.47
N LYS A 49 8.60 16.99 5.44
CA LYS A 49 8.35 18.42 5.22
C LYS A 49 7.55 19.04 6.37
N LEU A 50 6.48 18.39 6.81
CA LEU A 50 5.65 18.85 7.93
C LEU A 50 6.47 18.94 9.23
N ARG A 51 7.27 17.91 9.55
CA ARG A 51 8.16 17.93 10.72
C ARG A 51 9.17 19.07 10.65
N SER A 52 9.78 19.28 9.48
CA SER A 52 10.72 20.38 9.25
C SER A 52 10.07 21.75 9.44
N MET A 53 8.86 21.95 8.90
CA MET A 53 8.12 23.20 9.05
C MET A 53 7.74 23.46 10.51
N LYS A 54 7.25 22.43 11.22
CA LYS A 54 6.93 22.51 12.65
C LYS A 54 8.17 22.89 13.48
N ALA A 55 9.31 22.26 13.22
CA ALA A 55 10.55 22.57 13.93
C ALA A 55 11.00 24.03 13.71
N LYS A 56 10.90 24.54 12.47
CA LYS A 56 11.20 25.95 12.16
C LYS A 56 10.27 26.91 12.89
N LEU A 57 8.97 26.60 12.95
CA LEU A 57 7.97 27.41 13.63
C LEU A 57 8.28 27.56 15.12
N ILE A 58 8.58 26.44 15.79
CA ILE A 58 8.96 26.41 17.21
C ILE A 58 10.25 27.21 17.44
N ALA A 59 11.25 27.05 16.56
CA ALA A 59 12.50 27.79 16.69
C ALA A 59 12.36 29.30 16.47
N THR A 60 11.41 29.72 15.63
CA THR A 60 11.19 31.13 15.30
C THR A 60 10.28 31.83 16.31
N TYR A 61 9.30 31.10 16.86
CA TYR A 61 8.30 31.63 17.79
C TYR A 61 8.14 30.69 18.99
N PRO A 62 9.12 30.65 19.92
CA PRO A 62 9.07 29.75 21.07
C PRO A 62 7.87 30.03 21.98
N ASP A 63 7.47 31.29 22.12
CA ASP A 63 6.37 31.69 23.01
C ASP A 63 4.98 31.53 22.38
N ALA A 64 4.88 31.24 21.07
CA ALA A 64 3.61 31.07 20.38
C ALA A 64 2.95 29.71 20.65
N PHE A 65 3.71 28.75 21.19
CA PHE A 65 3.25 27.40 21.51
C PHE A 65 3.64 27.04 22.94
N PRO A 66 3.04 27.68 23.96
CA PRO A 66 3.26 27.33 25.36
C PRO A 66 2.90 25.86 25.57
N ASP A 67 3.80 25.14 26.26
CA ASP A 67 3.92 23.69 26.35
C ASP A 67 2.66 22.84 26.13
N GLY A 68 2.79 21.85 25.24
CA GLY A 68 1.97 20.63 25.30
C GLY A 68 0.77 20.56 24.36
N SER A 69 0.58 21.51 23.45
CA SER A 69 -0.36 21.31 22.31
C SER A 69 0.23 20.35 21.28
N THR A 70 0.70 19.18 21.71
CA THR A 70 0.54 17.97 20.91
C THR A 70 -0.95 17.73 20.83
N VAL A 71 -1.64 18.47 19.97
CA VAL A 71 -2.98 18.11 19.55
C VAL A 71 -2.80 16.72 18.97
N ASN A 72 -3.13 15.70 19.77
CA ASN A 72 -3.33 14.35 19.29
C ASN A 72 -4.54 14.47 18.36
N MET A 73 -4.29 14.84 17.10
CA MET A 73 -5.29 14.77 16.05
C MET A 73 -5.51 13.27 15.84
N ILE A 74 -6.40 12.72 16.65
CA ILE A 74 -6.91 11.37 16.47
C ILE A 74 -7.50 11.36 15.06
N ASP A 75 -7.06 10.40 14.25
CA ASP A 75 -7.57 10.21 12.90
C ASP A 75 -9.07 9.87 13.00
N GLN A 76 -9.93 10.84 12.67
CA GLN A 76 -11.39 10.69 12.71
C GLN A 76 -11.97 10.12 11.41
N ARG A 77 -11.12 9.64 10.48
CA ARG A 77 -11.63 9.02 9.26
C ARG A 77 -12.42 7.75 9.64
N PRO A 78 -13.63 7.57 9.09
CA PRO A 78 -14.40 6.36 9.33
C PRO A 78 -13.62 5.14 8.83
N ASP A 79 -13.59 4.09 9.65
CA ASP A 79 -12.92 2.84 9.30
C ASP A 79 -13.71 2.14 8.19
N LEU A 80 -13.11 2.00 7.01
CA LEU A 80 -13.72 1.33 5.86
C LEU A 80 -13.88 -0.18 6.07
N GLU A 81 -13.22 -0.77 7.08
CA GLU A 81 -13.35 -2.20 7.42
C GLU A 81 -14.65 -2.50 8.20
N THR A 82 -15.38 -1.47 8.65
CA THR A 82 -16.68 -1.66 9.32
C THR A 82 -17.82 -1.68 8.29
N PRO A 83 -18.63 -2.77 8.21
CA PRO A 83 -19.80 -2.79 7.36
C PRO A 83 -20.76 -1.67 7.74
N LEU A 84 -21.28 -0.94 6.75
CA LEU A 84 -22.31 0.07 6.97
C LEU A 84 -23.58 -0.61 7.53
N PRO A 85 -24.25 0.01 8.52
CA PRO A 85 -25.48 -0.52 9.12
C PRO A 85 -26.65 -0.57 8.14
#